data_AF-A0A917Y1G2-F1
#
_entry.id   AF-A0A917Y1G2-F1
#
_cell.length_a   1.000
_cell.length_b   1.000
_cell.length_c   1.000
_cell.angle_alpha   90.00
_cell.angle_beta   90.00
_cell.angle_gamma   90.00
#
_symmetry.space_group_name_H-M   'P 1'
#
loop_
_entity.id
_entity.type
_entity.pdbx_description
1 polymer ?
#
loop_
_entity_poly.entity_id
_entity_poly.type
_entity_poly.pdbx_seq_one_letter_code
_entity_poly.pdbx_strand_id
1 'polypeptide(L)'
;MLAALPEQARPQPGDPAGPRLLARSDSTGATHAFAVACVERGVEFSFGFSVDARIQGIVDAIPEDCWHPELMASSVTGRGWPRPPA
;
A
#
# COMPACT_ATOMS: atom_id res chain seq x y z
N MET A 1 -17.46 4.84 -8.46
CA MET A 1 -16.37 3.86 -8.65
C MET A 1 -16.64 2.56 -7.88
N LEU A 2 -16.71 2.53 -6.54
CA LEU A 2 -17.06 1.29 -5.81
C LEU A 2 -18.47 0.76 -6.11
N ALA A 3 -19.45 1.65 -6.28
CA ALA A 3 -20.80 1.27 -6.68
C ALA A 3 -20.90 0.62 -8.08
N ALA A 4 -19.86 0.76 -8.91
CA ALA A 4 -19.79 0.10 -10.21
C ALA A 4 -19.30 -1.35 -10.12
N LEU A 5 -18.74 -1.76 -8.97
CA LEU A 5 -18.34 -3.14 -8.73
C LEU A 5 -19.58 -4.00 -8.39
N PRO A 6 -19.57 -5.30 -8.71
CA PRO A 6 -20.51 -6.27 -8.15
C PRO A 6 -20.53 -6.20 -6.63
N GLU A 7 -21.69 -6.40 -6.01
CA GLU A 7 -21.88 -6.27 -4.56
C GLU A 7 -20.90 -7.14 -3.76
N GLN A 8 -20.63 -8.34 -4.25
CA GLN A 8 -19.75 -9.33 -3.63
C GLN A 8 -18.27 -8.96 -3.71
N ALA A 9 -17.90 -7.95 -4.49
CA ALA A 9 -16.53 -7.48 -4.65
C ALA A 9 -16.29 -6.11 -3.97
N ARG A 10 -17.31 -5.54 -3.32
CA ARG A 10 -17.19 -4.25 -2.63
C ARG A 10 -16.58 -4.46 -1.24
N PRO A 11 -15.54 -3.69 -0.88
CA PRO A 11 -15.00 -3.72 0.47
C PRO A 11 -16.05 -3.16 1.44
N GLN A 12 -16.12 -3.78 2.62
CA GLN A 12 -16.93 -3.31 3.73
C GLN A 12 -16.00 -2.81 4.83
N PRO A 13 -16.03 -1.51 5.18
CA PRO A 13 -15.23 -0.99 6.27
C PRO A 13 -15.51 -1.76 7.57
N GLY A 14 -14.48 -2.34 8.17
CA GLY A 14 -14.58 -3.10 9.43
C GLY A 14 -14.84 -4.60 9.29
N ASP A 15 -14.98 -5.14 8.07
CA ASP A 15 -15.06 -6.59 7.82
C ASP A 15 -13.71 -7.14 7.32
N PRO A 16 -12.89 -7.78 8.19
CA PRO A 16 -11.60 -8.33 7.79
C PRO A 16 -11.70 -9.59 6.93
N ALA A 17 -12.87 -10.23 6.85
CA ALA A 17 -13.11 -11.42 6.03
C ALA A 17 -13.67 -11.06 4.64
N GLY A 18 -14.05 -9.80 4.43
CA GLY A 18 -14.62 -9.30 3.19
C GLY A 18 -13.60 -9.10 2.06
N PRO A 19 -14.08 -8.71 0.86
CA PRO A 19 -13.24 -8.43 -0.30
C PRO A 19 -12.28 -7.27 -0.04
N ARG A 20 -10.99 -7.45 -0.37
CA ARG A 20 -9.97 -6.38 -0.27
C ARG A 20 -9.69 -5.76 -1.64
N LEU A 21 -9.63 -4.43 -1.68
CA LEU A 21 -9.27 -3.68 -2.87
C LEU A 21 -8.02 -2.83 -2.61
N LEU A 22 -7.16 -2.75 -3.64
CA LEU A 22 -5.98 -1.90 -3.65
C LEU A 22 -6.15 -0.80 -4.71
N ALA A 23 -6.22 0.45 -4.27
CA ALA A 23 -6.12 1.61 -5.13
C ALA A 23 -4.64 1.87 -5.47
N ARG A 24 -4.32 2.03 -6.75
CA ARG A 24 -2.99 2.47 -7.20
C ARG A 24 -3.06 3.81 -7.90
N SER A 25 -2.10 4.67 -7.60
CA SER A 25 -1.96 5.97 -8.22
C SER A 25 -0.49 6.33 -8.39
N ASP A 26 -0.18 7.11 -9.41
CA ASP A 26 1.12 7.75 -9.56
C ASP A 26 1.21 9.05 -8.75
N SER A 27 2.33 9.75 -8.87
CA SER A 27 2.62 10.96 -8.11
C SER A 27 1.66 12.11 -8.40
N THR A 28 0.99 12.10 -9.56
CA THR A 28 0.00 13.12 -9.93
C THR A 28 -1.28 12.95 -9.12
N GLY A 29 -1.69 11.70 -8.87
CA GLY A 29 -2.92 11.38 -8.13
C GLY A 29 -2.72 11.06 -6.64
N ALA A 30 -1.48 10.88 -6.21
CA ALA A 30 -1.08 10.55 -4.84
C ALA A 30 -1.24 11.72 -3.84
N THR A 31 -2.47 12.16 -3.63
CA THR A 31 -2.78 13.24 -2.68
C THR A 31 -3.17 12.68 -1.30
N HIS A 32 -2.93 13.46 -0.25
CA HIS A 32 -3.39 13.12 1.11
C HIS A 32 -4.92 12.97 1.18
N ALA A 33 -5.66 13.84 0.50
CA ALA A 33 -7.11 13.75 0.43
C ALA A 33 -7.57 12.43 -0.21
N PHE A 34 -6.85 11.96 -1.23
CA PHE A 34 -7.15 10.67 -1.86
C PHE A 34 -6.81 9.49 -0.95
N ALA A 35 -5.69 9.53 -0.23
CA ALA A 35 -5.35 8.51 0.79
C ALA A 35 -6.44 8.41 1.87
N VAL A 36 -6.89 9.55 2.42
CA VAL A 36 -7.97 9.62 3.41
C VAL A 36 -9.25 9.00 2.85
N ALA A 37 -9.61 9.37 1.62
CA ALA A 37 -10.78 8.84 0.94
C ALA A 37 -10.72 7.30 0.73
N CYS A 38 -9.53 6.73 0.52
CA CYS A 38 -9.32 5.28 0.45
C CYS A 38 -9.57 4.62 1.82
N VAL A 39 -8.99 5.17 2.90
CA VAL A 39 -9.16 4.65 4.27
C VAL A 39 -10.63 4.67 4.70
N GLU A 40 -11.33 5.78 4.50
CA GLU A 40 -12.75 5.93 4.84
C GLU A 40 -13.64 4.88 4.13
N ARG A 41 -13.20 4.40 2.96
CA ARG A 41 -13.92 3.43 2.14
C ARG A 41 -13.45 1.99 2.35
N GLY A 42 -12.52 1.74 3.28
CA GLY A 42 -11.95 0.42 3.51
C GLY A 42 -11.12 -0.10 2.34
N VAL A 43 -10.53 0.81 1.55
CA VAL A 43 -9.68 0.49 0.40
C VAL A 43 -8.22 0.69 0.80
N GLU A 44 -7.40 -0.34 0.60
CA GLU A 44 -5.95 -0.23 0.73
C GLU A 44 -5.40 0.65 -0.41
N PHE A 45 -4.28 1.32 -0.22
CA PHE A 45 -3.69 2.16 -1.26
C PHE A 45 -2.18 1.98 -1.38
N SER A 46 -1.68 2.15 -2.61
CA SER A 46 -0.27 2.17 -2.94
C SER A 46 -0.02 3.31 -3.91
N PHE A 47 0.69 4.33 -3.46
CA PHE A 47 0.96 5.55 -4.23
C PHE A 47 2.43 5.65 -4.60
N GLY A 48 2.71 5.84 -5.89
CA GLY A 48 4.06 6.03 -6.38
C GLY A 48 4.48 7.49 -6.29
N PHE A 49 5.67 7.75 -5.76
CA PHE A 49 6.30 9.07 -5.81
C PHE A 49 7.64 8.95 -6.54
N SER A 50 7.97 9.94 -7.38
CA SER A 50 9.27 9.97 -8.04
C SER A 50 10.35 10.19 -6.99
N VAL A 51 11.27 9.23 -6.90
CA VAL A 51 12.48 9.36 -6.10
C VAL A 51 13.56 9.91 -7.03
N ASP A 52 14.04 11.11 -6.73
CA ASP A 52 15.16 11.73 -7.43
C ASP A 52 16.41 11.81 -6.52
N ALA A 53 17.53 12.28 -7.07
CA ALA A 53 18.80 12.37 -6.36
C ALA A 53 18.74 13.19 -5.06
N ARG A 54 17.79 14.12 -4.93
CA ARG A 54 17.59 14.89 -3.70
C ARG A 54 17.04 14.01 -2.59
N ILE A 55 16.05 13.16 -2.92
CA ILE A 55 15.50 12.19 -1.97
C ILE A 55 16.55 11.15 -1.61
N GLN A 56 17.31 10.66 -2.60
CA GLN A 56 18.42 9.75 -2.35
C GLN A 56 19.44 10.34 -1.36
N GLY A 57 19.90 11.58 -1.59
CA GLY A 57 20.87 12.22 -0.69
C GLY A 57 20.37 12.42 0.75
N ILE A 58 19.06 12.60 0.95
CA ILE A 58 18.46 12.65 2.29
C ILE A 58 18.46 11.27 2.92
N VAL A 59 18.10 10.22 2.16
CA VAL A 59 18.10 8.83 2.62
C VAL A 59 19.50 8.36 2.98
N ASP A 60 20.50 8.71 2.17
CA ASP A 60 21.92 8.36 2.41
C ASP A 60 22.48 9.06 3.67
N ALA A 61 21.86 10.13 4.14
CA ALA A 61 22.26 10.84 5.36
C ALA A 61 21.65 10.23 6.64
N ILE A 62 20.77 9.24 6.52
CA ILE A 62 20.16 8.54 7.67
C ILE A 62 21.23 7.65 8.31
N PRO A 63 21.55 7.83 9.62
CA PRO A 63 22.51 6.97 10.31
C PRO A 63 22.10 5.50 10.28
N GLU A 64 23.09 4.60 10.21
CA GLU A 64 22.83 3.15 10.10
C GLU A 64 21.95 2.62 11.25
N ASP A 65 22.15 3.13 12.46
CA ASP A 65 21.42 2.75 13.67
C ASP A 65 19.93 3.15 13.64
N CYS A 66 19.52 3.99 12.69
CA CYS A 66 18.12 4.38 12.49
C CYS A 66 17.35 3.41 11.58
N TRP A 67 18.04 2.52 10.85
CA TRP A 67 17.37 1.51 10.04
C TRP A 67 16.82 0.40 10.93
N HIS A 68 15.58 0.03 10.69
CA HIS A 68 14.93 -1.08 11.36
C HIS A 68 14.71 -2.23 10.37
N PRO A 69 14.77 -3.48 10.84
CA PRO A 69 14.37 -4.62 10.02
C PRO A 69 13.00 -4.37 9.41
N GLU A 70 12.79 -4.80 8.17
CA GLU A 70 11.47 -4.77 7.56
C GLU A 70 10.50 -5.49 8.48
N LEU A 71 9.54 -4.75 9.03
CA LEU A 71 8.41 -5.35 9.72
C LEU A 71 7.59 -6.03 8.63
N MET A 72 7.79 -7.34 8.44
CA MET A 72 6.79 -8.17 7.80
C MET A 72 5.56 -8.14 8.70
N ALA A 73 4.68 -7.16 8.48
CA ALA A 73 3.32 -7.24 8.96
C ALA A 73 2.72 -8.49 8.32
N SER A 74 2.48 -9.52 9.13
CA SER A 74 1.84 -10.76 8.69
C SER A 74 0.38 -10.48 8.33
N SER A 75 0.13 -9.88 7.18
CA SER A 75 -1.17 -9.85 6.52
C SER A 75 -1.06 -10.48 5.14
N VAL A 76 -0.54 -11.71 5.10
CA VAL A 76 -0.81 -12.64 3.99
C VAL A 76 -1.29 -13.97 4.57
N THR A 77 -2.54 -14.00 5.00
CA THR A 77 -3.31 -15.25 4.89
C THR A 77 -3.50 -15.52 3.41
N GLY A 78 -2.66 -16.39 2.85
CA GLY A 78 -2.93 -17.09 1.59
C GLY A 78 -1.80 -17.09 0.57
N ARG A 79 -0.98 -18.16 0.64
CA ARG A 79 0.01 -18.66 -0.35
C ARG A 79 1.33 -17.91 -0.44
N GLY A 80 2.37 -18.60 0.05
CA GLY A 80 3.76 -18.22 -0.05
C GLY A 80 4.22 -18.06 -1.50
N TRP A 81 4.99 -17.01 -1.72
CA TRP A 81 5.75 -16.80 -2.95
C TRP A 81 6.93 -17.77 -2.99
N PRO A 82 7.07 -18.63 -4.01
CA PRO A 82 8.21 -19.52 -4.11
C PRO A 82 9.49 -18.73 -4.38
N ARG A 83 10.55 -19.02 -3.63
CA ARG A 83 11.90 -18.52 -3.90
C ARG A 83 12.38 -19.11 -5.24
N PRO A 84 12.95 -18.32 -6.16
CA PRO A 84 13.68 -18.91 -7.29
C PRO A 84 14.92 -19.66 -6.78
N PRO A 85 15.29 -20.80 -7.41
CA PRO A 85 16.45 -21.58 -7.00
C PRO A 85 17.76 -20.82 -7.24
N ALA A 86 18.77 -21.19 -6.45
CA ALA A 86 20.12 -20.62 -6.43
C ALA A 86 20.92 -20.89 -7.71
#